data_AF-C5RD88-F1
#
_entry.id   AF-C5RD88-F1
#
_cell.length_a   1.000
_cell.length_b   1.000
_cell.length_c   1.000
_cell.angle_alpha   90.00
_cell.angle_beta   90.00
_cell.angle_gamma   90.00
#
_symmetry.space_group_name_H-M   'P 1'
#
loop_
_entity.id
_entity.type
_entity.pdbx_description
1 polymer ?
#
loop_
_entity_poly.entity_id
_entity_poly.type
_entity_poly.pdbx_seq_one_letter_code
_entity_poly.pdbx_strand_id
1 'polypeptide(L)'
;MGDSMLRQDLRQYLLNFVVKHPKLTVDEGYIISEATDRLQRQKRSQEKEMIDIIRALRQLSYQQHLSQDGWQLLTKLQRKQWIWGVVNTFQLFGH
;
A
#
# COMPACT_ATOMS: atom_id res chain seq x y z
N MET A 1 -20.43 16.41 -10.68
CA MET A 1 -19.94 15.05 -11.03
C MET A 1 -19.17 14.54 -9.83
N GLY A 2 -19.53 13.34 -9.38
CA GLY A 2 -19.33 12.86 -8.01
C GLY A 2 -17.89 12.73 -7.55
N ASP A 3 -17.72 13.11 -6.29
CA ASP A 3 -16.70 12.70 -5.33
C ASP A 3 -16.08 11.32 -5.62
N SER A 4 -14.79 11.25 -5.91
CA SER A 4 -14.04 9.97 -5.93
C SER A 4 -12.59 10.11 -5.48
N MET A 5 -12.21 11.26 -4.91
CA MET A 5 -10.86 11.49 -4.42
C MET A 5 -10.60 10.77 -3.06
N LEU A 6 -11.64 10.24 -2.42
CA LEU A 6 -11.59 9.34 -1.25
C LEU A 6 -11.48 7.83 -1.60
N ARG A 7 -11.68 7.46 -2.88
CA ARG A 7 -11.61 6.09 -3.39
C ARG A 7 -10.35 5.85 -4.22
N GLN A 8 -9.17 6.17 -3.69
CA GLN A 8 -7.93 5.70 -4.33
C GLN A 8 -7.85 4.18 -4.14
N ASP A 9 -8.35 3.43 -5.11
CA ASP A 9 -8.31 1.98 -5.12
C ASP A 9 -6.86 1.51 -4.99
N LEU A 10 -6.51 0.91 -3.85
CA LEU A 10 -5.14 0.50 -3.53
C LEU A 10 -4.54 -0.34 -4.65
N ARG A 11 -5.37 -1.16 -5.29
CA ARG A 11 -5.02 -1.98 -6.46
C ARG A 11 -4.58 -1.13 -7.66
N GLN A 12 -5.32 -0.09 -8.01
CA GLN A 12 -4.94 0.83 -9.10
C GLN A 12 -3.62 1.55 -8.78
N TYR A 13 -3.42 1.94 -7.52
CA TYR A 13 -2.16 2.55 -7.08
C TYR A 13 -0.98 1.59 -7.25
N LEU A 14 -1.13 0.34 -6.81
CA LEU A 14 -0.13 -0.72 -6.93
C LEU A 14 0.19 -1.07 -8.39
N LEU A 15 -0.83 -1.25 -9.24
CA LEU A 15 -0.66 -1.51 -10.67
C LEU A 15 0.11 -0.38 -11.36
N ASN A 16 -0.26 0.87 -11.10
CA ASN A 16 0.42 2.02 -11.66
C ASN A 16 1.86 2.16 -11.14
N PHE A 17 2.12 1.69 -9.91
CA PHE A 17 3.46 1.67 -9.35
C PHE A 17 4.37 0.67 -10.08
N VAL A 18 3.90 -0.56 -10.32
CA VAL A 18 4.67 -1.56 -11.07
C VAL A 18 5.01 -1.08 -12.48
N VAL A 19 4.05 -0.45 -13.17
CA VAL A 19 4.26 0.10 -14.51
C VAL A 19 5.29 1.23 -14.51
N LYS A 20 5.29 2.08 -13.47
CA LYS A 20 6.22 3.23 -13.36
C LYS A 20 7.61 2.87 -12.87
N HIS A 21 7.76 1.73 -12.21
CA HIS A 21 9.00 1.32 -11.55
C HIS A 21 9.47 -0.04 -12.10
N PRO A 22 10.01 -0.10 -13.34
CA PRO A 22 10.48 -1.35 -13.95
C PRO A 22 11.72 -1.94 -13.26
N LYS A 23 12.29 -1.25 -12.26
CA LYS A 23 13.45 -1.68 -11.46
C LYS A 23 13.05 -2.43 -10.18
N LEU A 24 11.76 -2.73 -9.99
CA LEU A 24 11.31 -3.54 -8.87
C LEU A 24 11.99 -4.92 -8.91
N THR A 25 12.39 -5.42 -7.76
CA THR A 25 12.89 -6.79 -7.62
C THR A 25 11.76 -7.79 -7.82
N VAL A 26 12.13 -9.04 -8.09
CA VAL A 26 11.18 -10.15 -8.23
C VAL A 26 10.31 -10.28 -6.98
N ASP A 27 10.90 -10.15 -5.79
CA ASP A 27 10.16 -10.17 -4.51
C ASP A 27 9.18 -9.00 -4.37
N GLU A 28 9.60 -7.77 -4.71
CA GLU A 28 8.72 -6.59 -4.66
C GLU A 28 7.55 -6.73 -5.63
N GLY A 29 7.83 -7.14 -6.87
CA GLY A 29 6.83 -7.41 -7.89
C GLY A 29 5.85 -8.52 -7.49
N TYR A 30 6.35 -9.57 -6.81
CA TYR A 30 5.54 -10.65 -6.29
C TYR A 30 4.58 -10.16 -5.19
N ILE A 31 5.07 -9.44 -4.19
CA ILE A 31 4.24 -8.88 -3.10
C ILE A 31 3.14 -7.98 -3.67
N ILE A 32 3.49 -7.10 -4.62
CA ILE A 32 2.54 -6.17 -5.22
C ILE A 32 1.48 -6.92 -6.04
N SER A 33 1.90 -7.91 -6.84
CA SER A 33 0.98 -8.72 -7.65
C SER A 33 0.04 -9.55 -6.79
N GLU A 34 0.56 -10.17 -5.73
CA GLU A 34 -0.21 -10.99 -4.80
C GLU A 34 -1.28 -10.15 -4.09
N ALA A 35 -0.92 -8.97 -3.60
CA ALA A 35 -1.88 -8.05 -2.98
C ALA A 35 -2.92 -7.52 -3.98
N THR A 36 -2.52 -7.26 -5.23
CA THR A 36 -3.43 -6.84 -6.31
C THR A 36 -4.46 -7.93 -6.62
N ASP A 37 -4.07 -9.21 -6.63
CA ASP A 37 -4.97 -10.35 -6.78
C ASP A 37 -5.94 -10.48 -5.60
N ARG A 38 -5.44 -10.34 -4.36
CA ARG A 38 -6.27 -10.38 -3.14
C ARG A 38 -7.31 -9.26 -3.10
N LEU A 39 -6.91 -8.05 -3.50
CA LEU A 39 -7.80 -6.89 -3.63
C LEU A 39 -8.83 -7.10 -4.75
N GLN A 40 -8.42 -7.64 -5.90
CA GLN A 40 -9.33 -7.95 -7.02
C GLN A 40 -10.40 -8.97 -6.61
N ARG A 41 -10.02 -9.98 -5.82
CA ARG A 41 -10.94 -11.00 -5.32
C ARG A 41 -11.88 -10.50 -4.22
N GLN A 42 -11.77 -9.23 -3.80
CA GLN A 42 -12.50 -8.64 -2.66
C GLN A 42 -12.46 -9.52 -1.41
N LYS A 43 -11.43 -10.38 -1.28
CA LYS A 43 -11.31 -11.33 -0.16
C LYS A 43 -10.98 -10.62 1.16
N ARG A 44 -10.48 -9.39 1.10
CA ARG A 44 -10.07 -8.57 2.24
C ARG A 44 -10.35 -7.10 2.00
N SER A 45 -10.63 -6.37 3.08
CA SER A 45 -10.69 -4.91 3.08
C SER A 45 -9.35 -4.31 2.64
N GLN A 46 -9.39 -3.20 1.90
CA GLN A 46 -8.20 -2.53 1.37
C GLN A 46 -7.20 -2.13 2.46
N GLU A 47 -7.69 -1.77 3.65
CA GLU A 47 -6.84 -1.46 4.80
C GLU A 47 -6.02 -2.66 5.29
N LYS A 48 -6.63 -3.86 5.35
CA LYS A 48 -5.92 -5.08 5.76
C LYS A 48 -4.83 -5.42 4.76
N GLU A 49 -5.10 -5.30 3.46
CA GLU A 49 -4.08 -5.52 2.45
C GLU A 49 -3.00 -4.44 2.47
N MET A 50 -3.35 -3.18 2.72
CA MET A 50 -2.35 -2.12 2.87
C MET A 50 -1.37 -2.45 4.01
N ILE A 51 -1.88 -2.91 5.16
CA ILE A 51 -1.04 -3.33 6.30
C ILE A 51 -0.18 -4.55 5.94
N ASP A 52 -0.75 -5.53 5.24
CA ASP A 52 -0.03 -6.74 4.81
C ASP A 52 1.15 -6.39 3.88
N ILE A 53 0.91 -5.54 2.87
CA ILE A 53 1.94 -5.05 1.94
C ILE A 53 3.02 -4.27 2.69
N ILE A 54 2.63 -3.35 3.59
CA ILE A 54 3.60 -2.59 4.40
C ILE A 54 4.48 -3.56 5.20
N ARG A 55 3.90 -4.59 5.81
CA ARG A 55 4.68 -5.59 6.56
C ARG A 55 5.63 -6.38 5.66
N ALA A 56 5.17 -6.84 4.50
CA ALA A 56 5.98 -7.59 3.56
C ALA A 56 7.14 -6.75 3.00
N LEU A 57 6.88 -5.52 2.56
CA LEU A 57 7.91 -4.58 2.12
C LEU A 57 8.88 -4.22 3.26
N ARG A 58 8.39 -4.07 4.49
CA ARG A 58 9.26 -3.81 5.65
C ARG A 58 10.16 -5.01 5.95
N GLN A 59 9.67 -6.24 5.82
CA GLN A 59 10.50 -7.45 5.93
C GLN A 59 11.59 -7.49 4.85
N LEU A 60 11.26 -7.19 3.59
CA LEU A 60 12.26 -7.07 2.53
C LEU A 60 13.28 -5.96 2.82
N SER A 61 12.84 -4.85 3.41
CA SER A 61 13.74 -3.78 3.86
C SER A 61 14.72 -4.27 4.92
N TYR A 62 14.26 -5.08 5.88
CA TYR A 62 15.12 -5.67 6.90
C TYR A 62 16.13 -6.67 6.30
N GLN A 63 15.74 -7.37 5.23
CA GLN A 63 16.61 -8.29 4.51
C GLN A 63 17.52 -7.60 3.48
N GLN A 64 17.52 -6.26 3.39
CA GLN A 64 18.26 -5.48 2.40
C GLN A 64 17.97 -5.88 0.94
N HIS A 65 16.83 -6.53 0.69
CA HIS A 65 16.36 -6.94 -0.64
C HIS A 65 15.36 -5.92 -1.24
N LEU A 66 15.06 -4.85 -0.51
CA LEU A 66 14.20 -3.77 -0.98
C LEU A 66 14.99 -2.81 -1.86
N SER A 67 14.51 -2.61 -3.09
CA SER A 67 15.07 -1.59 -3.97
C SER A 67 14.71 -0.19 -3.48
N GLN A 68 15.39 0.80 -4.05
CA GLN A 68 15.08 2.21 -3.80
C GLN A 68 13.61 2.54 -4.13
N ASP A 69 13.05 1.91 -5.18
CA ASP A 69 11.66 2.07 -5.56
C ASP A 69 10.70 1.44 -4.52
N GLY A 70 10.96 0.23 -4.02
CA GLY A 70 10.15 -0.34 -2.93
C GLY A 70 10.25 0.47 -1.63
N TRP A 71 11.39 1.11 -1.36
CA TRP A 71 11.54 2.06 -0.25
C TRP A 71 10.60 3.27 -0.39
N GLN A 72 10.46 3.80 -1.61
CA GLN A 72 9.48 4.86 -1.89
C GLN A 72 8.05 4.38 -1.72
N LEU A 73 7.74 3.16 -2.16
CA LEU A 73 6.41 2.55 -1.99
C LEU A 73 6.07 2.39 -0.51
N LEU A 74 6.97 1.78 0.26
CA LEU A 74 6.82 1.55 1.70
C LEU A 74 6.56 2.86 2.45
N THR A 75 7.36 3.88 2.17
CA THR A 75 7.23 5.21 2.78
C THR A 75 5.87 5.85 2.46
N LYS A 76 5.41 5.75 1.21
CA LYS A 76 4.11 6.30 0.78
C LYS A 76 2.94 5.56 1.44
N LEU A 77 3.01 4.23 1.51
CA LEU A 77 1.98 3.40 2.13
C LEU A 77 1.92 3.61 3.64
N GLN A 78 3.07 3.67 4.33
CA GLN A 78 3.14 3.99 5.76
C GLN A 78 2.57 5.38 6.07
N ARG A 79 2.88 6.40 5.25
CA ARG A 79 2.36 7.75 5.44
C ARG A 79 0.84 7.80 5.30
N LYS A 80 0.27 7.04 4.35
CA LYS A 80 -1.19 6.89 4.20
C LYS A 80 -1.82 6.16 5.41
N GLN A 81 -1.19 5.10 5.92
CA GLN A 81 -1.65 4.40 7.13
C GLN A 81 -1.68 5.33 8.35
N TRP A 82 -0.64 6.16 8.52
CA TRP A 82 -0.53 7.09 9.65
C TRP A 82 -1.62 8.16 9.61
N ILE A 83 -1.87 8.76 8.44
CA ILE A 83 -2.94 9.76 8.28
C ILE A 83 -4.30 9.16 8.61
N TRP A 84 -4.58 7.93 8.16
CA TRP A 84 -5.88 7.29 8.42
C TRP A 84 -6.09 6.99 9.92
N GLY A 85 -5.06 6.44 10.59
CA GLY A 85 -5.12 6.17 12.03
C GLY A 85 -5.24 7.44 12.88
N VAL A 86 -4.58 8.52 12.47
CA VAL A 86 -4.64 9.82 13.16
C VAL A 86 -6.00 10.50 12.95
N VAL A 87 -6.54 10.53 11.72
CA VAL A 87 -7.87 11.12 11.44
C VAL A 87 -8.98 10.41 12.22
N ASN A 88 -8.93 9.09 12.33
CA ASN A 88 -9.89 8.32 13.14
C ASN A 88 -9.78 8.62 14.64
N THR A 89 -8.57 8.94 15.13
CA THR A 89 -8.35 9.33 16.53
C THR A 89 -8.82 10.76 16.81
N PHE A 90 -8.60 11.70 15.87
CA PHE A 90 -9.08 13.08 16.01
C PHE A 90 -10.62 13.20 15.97
N GLN A 91 -11.33 12.30 15.28
CA GLN A 91 -12.79 12.23 15.33
C GLN A 91 -13.35 11.76 16.69
N LEU A 92 -12.56 11.04 17.50
CA LEU A 92 -12.96 10.56 18.83
C LEU A 92 -12.69 11.57 19.96
N PHE A 93 -11.83 12.58 19.73
CA PHE A 93 -11.50 13.62 20.70
C PHE A 93 -12.26 14.95 20.48
N GLY A 94 -13.25 14.94 19.58
CA GLY A 94 -14.12 16.08 19.29
C GLY A 94 -15.55 15.97 19.82
N HIS A 95 -15.80 15.09 20.80
CA HIS A 95 -17.06 15.05 21.56
C HIS A 95 -16.83 15.56 22.98
#